data_AF-A0A965BN59-F1
#
_entry.id   AF-A0A965BN59-F1
#
_cell.length_a   1.000
_cell.length_b   1.000
_cell.length_c   1.000
_cell.angle_alpha   90.00
_cell.angle_beta   90.00
_cell.angle_gamma   90.00
#
_symmetry.space_group_name_H-M   'P 1'
#
loop_
_entity.id
_entity.type
_entity.pdbx_description
1 polymer ?
#
loop_
_entity_poly.entity_id
_entity_poly.type
_entity_poly.pdbx_seq_one_letter_code
_entity_poly.pdbx_strand_id
1 'polypeptide(L)'
;MVSNKSSKGVVLEEVKFLKTPETADDDIRLKVGLAVPAGRFAEAEFRYTDLLSDNECIQRTMDSNWRLVEVSNYTLNPSVRNLIIENTDSFRIYQCVETIRTRWRETSGDSRGVSRTEEGWILYHFETRQD
;
A
#
# COMPACT_ATOMS: atom_id res chain seq x y z
N MET A 1 4.67 5.36 8.01
CA MET A 1 5.93 6.12 7.82
C MET A 1 6.28 6.30 6.34
N VAL A 2 6.82 7.47 5.95
CA VAL A 2 7.28 7.81 4.59
C VAL A 2 8.67 8.44 4.68
N SER A 3 9.57 8.16 3.73
CA SER A 3 10.91 8.76 3.65
C SER A 3 11.10 9.56 2.37
N ASN A 4 11.54 10.82 2.48
CA ASN A 4 11.88 11.69 1.36
C ASN A 4 13.40 11.75 1.20
N LYS A 5 13.92 11.08 0.16
CA LYS A 5 15.35 11.06 -0.19
C LYS A 5 15.80 12.23 -1.09
N SER A 6 14.88 13.12 -1.48
CA SER A 6 15.19 14.25 -2.36
C SER A 6 15.77 15.45 -1.59
N SER A 7 16.29 16.42 -2.33
CA SER A 7 16.83 17.68 -1.80
C SER A 7 15.77 18.75 -1.52
N LYS A 8 14.49 18.47 -1.80
CA LYS A 8 13.37 19.41 -1.58
C LYS A 8 12.35 18.82 -0.63
N GLY A 9 11.61 19.66 0.08
CA GLY A 9 10.44 19.21 0.81
C GLY A 9 9.35 18.73 -0.15
N VAL A 10 8.55 17.76 0.29
CA VAL A 10 7.39 17.26 -0.45
C VAL A 10 6.18 17.15 0.46
N VAL A 11 4.99 17.10 -0.12
CA VAL A 11 3.74 16.74 0.56
C VAL A 11 3.16 15.52 -0.12
N LEU A 12 2.96 14.44 0.63
CA LEU A 12 2.11 13.32 0.20
C LEU A 12 0.67 13.77 0.34
N GLU A 13 0.01 14.06 -0.78
CA GLU A 13 -1.35 14.58 -0.77
C GLU A 13 -2.38 13.46 -0.64
N GLU A 14 -2.19 12.38 -1.38
CA GLU A 14 -3.17 11.31 -1.52
C GLU A 14 -2.50 9.95 -1.73
N VAL A 15 -3.10 8.91 -1.17
CA VAL A 15 -2.86 7.51 -1.50
C VAL A 15 -4.18 6.93 -1.99
N LYS A 16 -4.19 6.42 -3.22
CA LYS A 16 -5.34 5.78 -3.84
C LYS A 16 -5.05 4.29 -4.01
N PHE A 17 -5.88 3.45 -3.42
CA PHE A 17 -5.84 2.00 -3.59
C PHE A 17 -6.68 1.66 -4.81
N LEU A 18 -6.03 1.09 -5.83
CA LEU A 18 -6.68 0.71 -7.07
C LEU A 18 -7.32 -0.65 -6.87
N LYS A 19 -8.65 -0.67 -6.80
CA LYS A 19 -9.42 -1.91 -6.74
C LYS A 19 -9.49 -2.54 -8.13
N THR A 20 -10.04 -3.75 -8.22
CA THR A 20 -10.06 -4.55 -9.45
C THR A 20 -10.54 -3.75 -10.67
N PRO A 21 -10.00 -4.02 -11.86
CA PRO A 21 -10.07 -3.12 -13.02
C PRO A 21 -11.46 -2.91 -13.64
N GLU A 22 -12.50 -3.57 -13.12
CA GLU A 22 -13.83 -3.57 -13.71
C GLU A 22 -14.67 -2.34 -13.29
N THR A 23 -14.36 -1.71 -12.14
CA THR A 23 -15.11 -0.55 -11.62
C THR A 23 -14.21 0.42 -10.82
N ALA A 24 -13.90 1.57 -11.40
CA ALA A 24 -13.11 2.63 -10.73
C ALA A 24 -13.82 3.29 -9.52
N ASP A 25 -15.10 2.97 -9.29
CA ASP A 25 -15.91 3.47 -8.20
C ASP A 25 -15.57 2.81 -6.84
N ASP A 26 -14.91 1.65 -6.87
CA ASP A 26 -14.52 0.92 -5.65
C ASP A 26 -13.15 1.39 -5.11
N ASP A 27 -12.45 2.25 -5.86
CA ASP A 27 -11.13 2.75 -5.47
C ASP A 27 -11.17 3.54 -4.15
N ILE A 28 -10.40 3.07 -3.17
CA ILE A 28 -10.31 3.71 -1.85
C ILE A 28 -9.31 4.86 -1.90
N ARG A 29 -9.74 6.07 -1.50
CA ARG A 29 -8.91 7.28 -1.53
C ARG A 29 -8.66 7.80 -0.12
N LEU A 30 -7.39 7.78 0.28
CA LEU A 30 -6.93 8.40 1.53
C LEU A 30 -6.33 9.77 1.23
N LYS A 31 -6.97 10.83 1.72
CA LYS A 31 -6.37 12.17 1.76
C LYS A 31 -5.40 12.24 2.93
N VAL A 32 -4.12 12.40 2.63
CA VAL A 32 -3.03 12.32 3.61
C VAL A 32 -2.59 13.72 4.04
N GLY A 33 -2.16 14.56 3.09
CA GLY A 33 -1.64 15.90 3.38
C GLY A 33 -0.37 15.93 4.24
N LEU A 34 0.46 14.88 4.19
CA LEU A 34 1.64 14.74 5.04
C LEU A 34 2.85 15.46 4.45
N ALA A 35 3.35 16.48 5.15
CA ALA A 35 4.58 17.17 4.78
C ALA A 35 5.81 16.34 5.19
N VAL A 36 6.71 16.09 4.24
CA VAL A 36 7.94 15.32 4.42
C VAL A 36 9.14 16.19 4.03
N PRO A 37 9.93 16.69 5.00
CA PRO A 37 11.09 17.52 4.72
C PRO A 37 12.14 16.79 3.86
N ALA A 38 13.00 17.56 3.18
CA ALA A 38 14.11 17.03 2.40
C ALA A 38 15.03 16.15 3.26
N GLY A 39 15.40 14.96 2.78
CA GLY A 39 16.30 14.04 3.48
C GLY A 39 15.79 13.54 4.83
N ARG A 40 14.48 13.56 5.07
CA ARG A 40 13.83 13.18 6.34
C ARG A 40 12.66 12.23 6.11
N PHE A 41 12.14 11.69 7.21
CA PHE A 41 10.92 10.90 7.21
C PHE A 41 9.80 11.63 7.94
N ALA A 42 8.57 11.22 7.68
CA ALA A 42 7.39 11.67 8.41
C ALA A 42 6.44 10.49 8.62
N GLU A 43 5.60 10.61 9.63
CA GLU A 43 4.59 9.63 10.01
C GLU A 43 3.28 10.33 10.32
N ALA A 44 2.18 9.66 10.02
CA ALA A 44 0.84 10.09 10.34
C ALA A 44 0.01 8.88 10.73
N GLU A 45 -0.80 9.07 11.76
CA GLU A 45 -1.82 8.11 12.17
C GLU A 45 -3.16 8.51 11.56
N PHE A 46 -3.89 7.52 11.06
CA PHE A 46 -5.21 7.73 10.47
C PHE A 46 -6.27 7.05 11.30
N ARG A 47 -7.50 7.56 11.20
CA ARG A 47 -8.66 6.80 11.66
C ARG A 47 -8.75 5.51 10.88
N TYR A 48 -9.33 4.50 11.51
CA TYR A 48 -9.64 3.25 10.85
C TYR A 48 -10.35 3.51 9.53
N THR A 49 -9.75 3.00 8.46
CA THR A 49 -10.32 2.95 7.12
C THR A 49 -10.18 1.51 6.69
N ASP A 50 -11.28 0.90 6.27
CA ASP A 50 -11.22 -0.44 5.71
C ASP A 50 -10.49 -0.36 4.36
N LEU A 51 -9.34 -1.00 4.25
CA LEU A 51 -8.54 -1.07 3.03
C LEU A 51 -8.69 -2.43 2.33
N LEU A 52 -9.32 -3.40 3.00
CA LEU A 52 -9.34 -4.81 2.62
C LEU A 52 -10.52 -5.17 1.74
N SER A 53 -11.60 -4.39 1.82
CA SER A 53 -12.79 -4.57 0.97
C SER A 53 -12.47 -4.50 -0.52
N ASP A 54 -13.32 -5.13 -1.32
CA ASP A 54 -13.34 -5.07 -2.79
C ASP A 54 -12.03 -5.54 -3.45
N ASN A 55 -11.35 -6.49 -2.81
CA ASN A 55 -10.21 -7.21 -3.35
C ASN A 55 -10.48 -8.72 -3.27
N GLU A 56 -10.77 -9.35 -4.42
CA GLU A 56 -11.15 -10.78 -4.50
C GLU A 56 -10.12 -11.69 -3.82
N CYS A 57 -8.83 -11.40 -3.98
CA CYS A 57 -7.76 -12.18 -3.35
C CYS A 57 -7.87 -12.13 -1.82
N ILE A 58 -8.06 -10.93 -1.26
CA ILE A 58 -8.18 -10.74 0.18
C ILE A 58 -9.47 -11.38 0.70
N GLN A 59 -10.61 -11.15 0.03
CA GLN A 59 -11.90 -11.72 0.41
C GLN A 59 -11.85 -13.25 0.44
N ARG A 60 -11.35 -13.89 -0.62
CA ARG A 60 -11.22 -15.36 -0.68
C ARG A 60 -10.32 -15.92 0.42
N THR A 61 -9.25 -15.21 0.76
CA THR A 61 -8.32 -15.63 1.81
C THR A 61 -8.92 -15.44 3.21
N MET A 62 -9.65 -14.35 3.44
CA MET A 62 -10.36 -14.08 4.70
C MET A 62 -11.56 -15.01 4.93
N ASP A 63 -12.22 -15.48 3.86
CA ASP A 63 -13.29 -16.49 3.92
C ASP A 63 -12.76 -17.90 4.27
N SER A 64 -11.44 -18.08 4.23
CA SER A 64 -10.74 -19.29 4.62
C SER A 64 -10.06 -19.12 5.99
N ASN A 65 -9.47 -20.16 6.58
CA ASN A 65 -8.83 -20.09 7.92
C ASN A 65 -7.46 -19.38 7.92
N TRP A 66 -7.33 -18.27 7.20
CA TRP A 66 -6.09 -17.49 7.12
C TRP A 66 -6.18 -16.22 7.97
N ARG A 67 -5.06 -15.87 8.61
CA ARG A 67 -4.93 -14.68 9.44
C ARG A 67 -4.05 -13.66 8.72
N LEU A 68 -4.54 -12.43 8.55
CA LEU A 68 -3.71 -11.30 8.11
C LEU A 68 -2.69 -10.96 9.20
N VAL A 69 -1.40 -10.98 8.85
CA VAL A 69 -0.30 -10.75 9.81
C VAL A 69 0.49 -9.48 9.51
N GLU A 70 0.57 -9.06 8.26
CA GLU A 70 1.32 -7.87 7.87
C GLU A 70 0.71 -7.20 6.63
N VAL A 71 0.76 -5.86 6.61
CA VAL A 71 0.50 -5.04 5.42
C VAL A 71 1.72 -4.17 5.18
N SER A 72 2.38 -4.31 4.03
CA SER A 72 3.64 -3.62 3.73
C SER A 72 3.64 -2.99 2.35
N ASN A 73 4.36 -1.86 2.20
CA ASN A 73 4.53 -1.16 0.93
C ASN A 73 5.78 -1.68 0.20
N TYR A 74 5.64 -1.96 -1.10
CA TYR A 74 6.70 -2.41 -1.98
C TYR A 74 6.84 -1.48 -3.18
N THR A 75 8.06 -0.99 -3.40
CA THR A 75 8.39 -0.11 -4.53
C THR A 75 8.88 -0.87 -5.77
N LEU A 76 9.12 -2.18 -5.65
CA LEU A 76 9.48 -3.05 -6.76
C LEU A 76 8.23 -3.84 -7.17
N ASN A 77 7.96 -3.96 -8.47
CA ASN A 77 6.87 -4.81 -8.95
C ASN A 77 7.08 -6.23 -8.42
N PRO A 78 6.20 -6.74 -7.54
CA PRO A 78 6.30 -8.11 -7.07
C PRO A 78 5.84 -9.00 -8.22
N SER A 79 6.77 -9.32 -9.14
CA SER A 79 6.56 -10.31 -10.21
C SER A 79 6.26 -11.72 -9.67
N VAL A 80 6.21 -11.88 -8.35
CA VAL A 80 5.80 -13.08 -7.64
C VAL A 80 4.34 -12.90 -7.20
N ARG A 81 3.40 -13.18 -8.11
CA ARG A 81 1.99 -13.33 -7.75
C ARG A 81 1.82 -14.66 -7.01
N ASN A 82 1.13 -14.64 -5.87
CA ASN A 82 0.69 -15.83 -5.13
C ASN A 82 1.83 -16.80 -4.74
N LEU A 83 2.89 -16.31 -4.08
CA LEU A 83 3.87 -17.22 -3.49
C LEU A 83 3.22 -17.94 -2.30
N ILE A 84 2.92 -19.23 -2.47
CA ILE A 84 2.65 -20.13 -1.36
C ILE A 84 4.01 -20.70 -0.93
N ILE A 85 4.53 -20.24 0.20
CA ILE A 85 5.69 -20.87 0.83
C ILE A 85 5.15 -22.01 1.70
N GLU A 86 5.37 -23.25 1.26
CA GLU A 86 4.86 -24.48 1.90
C GLU A 86 5.93 -25.23 2.71
N ASN A 87 7.16 -24.73 2.80
CA ASN A 87 8.28 -25.48 3.41
C ASN A 87 8.53 -25.13 4.89
N THR A 88 7.46 -25.07 5.67
CA THR A 88 7.53 -25.08 7.13
C THR A 88 6.42 -25.97 7.64
N ASP A 89 6.75 -27.08 8.31
CA ASP A 89 5.83 -28.07 8.92
C ASP A 89 4.86 -27.48 9.98
N SER A 90 4.68 -26.15 10.02
CA SER A 90 3.93 -25.41 11.04
C SER A 90 3.04 -24.28 10.52
N PHE A 91 3.26 -23.76 9.29
CA PHE A 91 2.41 -22.71 8.72
C PHE A 91 2.54 -22.60 7.20
N ARG A 92 1.52 -22.04 6.56
CA ARG A 92 1.51 -21.62 5.15
C ARG A 92 1.42 -20.10 5.07
N ILE A 93 2.10 -19.51 4.10
CA ILE A 93 2.03 -18.07 3.78
C ILE A 93 1.27 -17.89 2.47
N TYR A 94 0.40 -16.88 2.42
CA TYR A 94 -0.28 -16.43 1.22
C TYR A 94 -0.21 -14.90 1.11
N GLN A 95 0.04 -14.38 -0.09
CA GLN A 95 0.24 -12.96 -0.32
C GLN A 95 -0.73 -12.44 -1.38
N CYS A 96 -1.51 -11.43 -1.02
CA CYS A 96 -2.28 -10.64 -1.98
C CYS A 96 -1.54 -9.34 -2.29
N VAL A 97 -1.61 -8.91 -3.55
CA VAL A 97 -0.97 -7.67 -4.01
C VAL A 97 -2.07 -6.72 -4.49
N GLU A 98 -1.95 -5.45 -4.11
CA GLU A 98 -2.82 -4.38 -4.57
C GLU A 98 -1.97 -3.22 -5.11
N THR A 99 -2.36 -2.68 -6.26
CA THR A 99 -1.69 -1.51 -6.82
C THR A 99 -2.19 -0.27 -6.12
N ILE A 100 -1.27 0.62 -5.73
CA ILE A 100 -1.59 1.94 -5.20
C ILE A 100 -1.05 3.02 -6.14
N ARG A 101 -1.71 4.16 -6.10
CA ARG A 101 -1.28 5.39 -6.75
C ARG A 101 -1.14 6.48 -5.70
N THR A 102 0.03 7.09 -5.63
CA THR A 102 0.34 8.16 -4.68
C THR A 102 0.49 9.48 -5.42
N ARG A 103 -0.04 10.56 -4.84
CA ARG A 103 0.12 11.92 -5.39
C ARG A 103 0.97 12.75 -4.46
N TRP A 104 2.04 13.31 -5.01
CA TRP A 104 3.02 14.12 -4.30
C TRP A 104 3.08 15.51 -4.88
N ARG A 105 3.39 16.49 -4.02
CA ARG A 105 3.66 17.86 -4.43
C ARG A 105 4.97 18.35 -3.84
N GLU A 106 5.85 18.94 -4.67
CA GLU A 106 7.06 19.58 -4.17
C GLU A 106 6.75 20.88 -3.42
N THR A 107 7.49 21.14 -2.35
CA THR A 107 7.46 22.40 -1.60
C THR A 107 8.83 23.06 -1.70
N SER A 108 9.06 23.86 -2.74
CA SER A 108 10.17 24.80 -2.80
C SER A 108 9.68 26.21 -3.11
N GLY A 109 10.35 27.22 -2.55
CA GLY A 109 10.07 28.63 -2.82
C GLY A 109 10.14 28.88 -4.31
N ASP A 110 9.05 29.42 -4.86
CA ASP A 110 8.79 29.70 -6.28
C ASP A 110 8.34 28.53 -7.18
N SER A 111 8.32 27.28 -6.68
CA SER A 111 7.70 26.18 -7.44
C SER A 111 6.17 26.21 -7.30
N ARG A 112 5.48 26.73 -8.31
CA ARG A 112 4.04 26.49 -8.50
C ARG A 112 3.80 24.99 -8.69
N GLY A 113 3.44 24.31 -7.62
CA GLY A 113 2.57 23.13 -7.65
C GLY A 113 2.92 21.99 -8.61
N VAL A 114 4.20 21.63 -8.77
CA VAL A 114 4.54 20.41 -9.53
C VAL A 114 4.03 19.21 -8.74
N SER A 115 2.89 18.68 -9.18
CA SER A 115 2.33 17.44 -8.69
C SER A 115 2.85 16.27 -9.51
N ARG A 116 3.37 15.25 -8.85
CA ARG A 116 3.76 14.00 -9.49
C ARG A 116 2.92 12.85 -8.94
N THR A 117 2.67 11.88 -9.80
CA THR A 117 1.91 10.68 -9.48
C THR A 117 2.84 9.48 -9.64
N GLU A 118 2.88 8.63 -8.63
CA GLU A 118 3.71 7.42 -8.63
C GLU A 118 2.83 6.21 -8.36
N GLU A 119 3.07 5.11 -9.08
CA GLU A 119 2.42 3.82 -8.82
C GLU A 119 3.35 2.93 -7.98
N GLY A 120 2.77 2.15 -7.10
CA GLY A 120 3.45 1.20 -6.23
C GLY A 120 2.53 0.04 -5.86
N TRP A 121 2.98 -0.82 -4.97
CA TRP A 121 2.22 -2.01 -4.57
C TRP A 121 2.16 -2.14 -3.05
N ILE A 122 1.01 -2.58 -2.55
CA ILE A 122 0.82 -3.04 -1.18
C ILE A 122 0.73 -4.56 -1.18
N LEU A 123 1.47 -5.19 -0.27
CA LEU A 123 1.43 -6.61 0.00
C LEU A 123 0.62 -6.85 1.27
N TYR A 124 -0.35 -7.74 1.18
CA TYR A 124 -1.11 -8.26 2.31
C TYR A 124 -0.63 -9.69 2.57
N HIS A 125 0.00 -9.90 3.72
CA HIS A 125 0.57 -11.18 4.14
C HIS A 125 -0.43 -11.91 5.04
N PHE A 126 -0.80 -13.11 4.64
CA PHE A 126 -1.65 -14.01 5.41
C PHE A 126 -0.90 -15.27 5.81
N GLU A 127 -1.15 -15.74 7.02
CA GLU A 127 -0.63 -17.01 7.55
C GLU A 127 -1.77 -17.92 7.97
N THR A 128 -1.60 -19.23 7.78
CA THR A 128 -2.47 -20.25 8.40
C THR A 128 -1.61 -21.38 8.96
N ARG A 129 -2.13 -22.11 9.95
CA ARG A 129 -1.47 -23.32 10.49
C ARG A 129 -2.06 -24.55 9.80
N GLN A 130 -1.23 -25.55 9.54
CA GLN A 130 -1.75 -26.89 9.28
C GLN A 130 -2.17 -27.47 10.64
N ASP A 131 -3.46 -27.81 10.77
CA ASP A 131 -3.96 -28.65 11.86
C ASP A 131 -3.46 -30.09 11.70
#